data_AF-A0A7Y8A7E7-F1
#
_entry.id   AF-A0A7Y8A7E7-F1
#
_cell.length_a   1.000
_cell.length_b   1.000
_cell.length_c   1.000
_cell.angle_alpha   90.00
_cell.angle_beta   90.00
_cell.angle_gamma   90.00
#
_symmetry.space_group_name_H-M   'P 1'
#
loop_
_entity.id
_entity.type
_entity.pdbx_description
1 polymer ?
#
loop_
_entity_poly.entity_id
_entity_poly.type
_entity_poly.pdbx_seq_one_letter_code
_entity_poly.pdbx_strand_id
1 'polypeptide(L)'
;VINCAGLFGDCLEERLLGESHFTIHPRKGQFVVFDKAAARLLQTIVLPVPNERTKGIVLTRTVFGNLLVGPTAEEQDDRIHAGLDGHMLAELVEAAVKRIPALAGMPVTATYAGLRPASDKKEYR
;
A
#
# COMPACT_ATOMS: atom_id res chain seq x y z
N VAL A 1 10.56 -27.44 -9.75
CA VAL A 1 10.77 -26.45 -8.66
C VAL A 1 10.00 -25.20 -9.03
N ILE A 2 9.34 -24.52 -8.09
CA ILE A 2 8.62 -23.27 -8.33
C ILE A 2 9.28 -22.17 -7.48
N ASN A 3 9.64 -21.04 -8.10
CA ASN A 3 10.17 -19.87 -7.39
C ASN A 3 9.01 -19.08 -6.76
N CYS A 4 9.03 -18.91 -5.44
CA CYS A 4 8.04 -18.13 -4.69
C CYS A 4 8.72 -17.11 -3.74
N ALA A 5 9.88 -16.58 -4.11
CA ALA A 5 10.70 -15.73 -3.24
C ALA A 5 10.18 -14.27 -3.08
N GLY A 6 9.00 -13.94 -3.61
CA GLY A 6 8.39 -12.62 -3.46
C GLY A 6 9.32 -11.51 -3.97
N LEU A 7 9.69 -10.57 -3.10
CA LEU A 7 10.59 -9.45 -3.39
C LEU A 7 11.99 -9.85 -3.85
N PHE A 8 12.36 -11.13 -3.77
CA PHE A 8 13.66 -11.64 -4.18
C PHE A 8 13.58 -12.64 -5.33
N GLY A 9 12.44 -12.69 -6.04
CA GLY A 9 12.22 -13.62 -7.16
C GLY A 9 13.29 -13.51 -8.24
N ASP A 10 13.57 -12.30 -8.71
CA ASP A 10 14.61 -11.98 -9.70
C ASP A 10 16.02 -12.31 -9.20
N CYS A 11 16.32 -12.00 -7.95
CA CYS A 11 17.60 -12.30 -7.31
C CYS A 11 17.84 -13.81 -7.19
N LEU A 12 16.79 -14.60 -6.96
CA LEU A 12 16.89 -16.04 -6.87
C LEU A 12 17.14 -16.68 -8.25
N GLU A 13 16.44 -16.21 -9.29
CA GLU A 13 16.67 -16.66 -10.67
C GLU A 13 18.10 -16.37 -11.12
N GLU A 14 18.55 -15.13 -10.95
CA GLU A 14 19.90 -14.71 -11.29
C GLU A 14 20.96 -15.60 -10.62
N ARG A 15 20.79 -15.91 -9.33
CA ARG A 15 21.76 -16.72 -8.57
C ARG A 15 21.77 -18.21 -8.95
N LEU A 16 20.64 -18.76 -9.38
CA LEU A 16 20.52 -20.20 -9.64
C LEU A 16 20.61 -20.56 -11.12
N LEU A 17 20.18 -19.66 -12.00
CA LEU A 17 20.12 -19.86 -13.45
C LEU A 17 21.16 -19.01 -14.20
N GLY A 18 21.71 -17.98 -13.58
CA GLY A 18 22.66 -17.06 -14.21
C GLY A 18 21.99 -15.95 -15.04
N GLU A 19 20.66 -15.92 -15.07
CA GLU A 19 19.85 -14.86 -15.67
C GLU A 19 18.49 -14.76 -14.97
N SER A 20 17.85 -13.59 -15.07
CA SER A 20 16.45 -13.36 -14.67
C SER A 20 15.67 -12.71 -15.82
N HIS A 21 14.45 -13.17 -16.07
CA HIS A 21 13.61 -12.65 -17.16
C HIS A 21 12.84 -11.36 -16.79
N PHE A 22 12.91 -10.95 -15.53
CA PHE A 22 12.30 -9.75 -14.98
C PHE A 22 13.19 -9.15 -13.88
N THR A 23 13.03 -7.86 -13.63
CA THR A 23 13.65 -7.19 -12.47
C THR A 23 12.56 -6.69 -11.55
N ILE A 24 12.68 -6.99 -10.26
CA ILE A 24 11.76 -6.50 -9.22
C ILE A 24 12.23 -5.14 -8.73
N HIS A 25 11.32 -4.18 -8.74
CA HIS A 25 11.47 -2.87 -8.13
C HIS A 25 10.43 -2.77 -7.01
N PRO A 26 10.83 -2.88 -5.73
CA PRO A 26 9.89 -2.81 -4.61
C PRO A 26 9.05 -1.54 -4.64
N ARG A 27 7.73 -1.72 -4.69
CA ARG A 27 6.79 -0.61 -4.57
C ARG A 27 6.18 -0.61 -3.17
N LYS A 28 6.60 0.36 -2.36
CA LYS A 28 6.10 0.57 -1.00
C LYS A 28 4.69 1.15 -1.04
N GLY A 29 3.83 0.60 -0.19
CA GLY A 29 2.52 1.16 0.12
C GLY A 29 2.34 1.30 1.62
N GLN A 30 2.10 2.53 2.06
CA GLN A 30 1.80 2.90 3.43
C GLN A 30 0.30 3.05 3.65
N PHE A 31 -0.12 2.91 4.90
CA PHE A 31 -1.52 2.95 5.27
C PHE A 31 -1.70 3.54 6.67
N VAL A 32 -2.86 4.16 6.89
CA VAL A 32 -3.31 4.63 8.21
C VAL A 32 -4.56 3.87 8.65
N VAL A 33 -4.64 3.57 9.94
CA VAL A 33 -5.77 2.91 10.60
C VAL A 33 -6.39 3.86 11.59
N PHE A 34 -7.56 4.41 11.27
CA PHE A 34 -8.35 5.17 12.22
C PHE A 34 -8.95 4.27 13.30
N ASP A 35 -9.19 4.85 14.47
CA ASP A 35 -9.85 4.19 15.59
C ASP A 35 -11.21 3.58 15.20
N LYS A 36 -11.66 2.60 15.98
CA LYS A 36 -12.95 1.93 15.76
C LYS A 36 -14.15 2.90 15.80
N ALA A 37 -14.04 4.00 16.53
CA ALA A 37 -15.05 5.06 16.54
C ALA A 37 -15.33 5.65 15.15
N ALA A 38 -14.36 5.56 14.21
CA ALA A 38 -14.50 6.02 12.84
C ALA A 38 -15.26 5.03 11.93
N ALA A 39 -15.42 3.76 12.32
CA ALA A 39 -16.04 2.76 11.44
C ALA A 39 -17.50 3.05 11.09
N ARG A 40 -18.24 3.74 11.97
CA ARG A 40 -19.61 4.19 11.68
C ARG A 40 -19.69 5.21 10.53
N LEU A 41 -18.57 5.84 10.19
CA LEU A 41 -18.50 6.88 9.16
C LEU A 41 -18.41 6.30 7.74
N LEU A 42 -18.24 4.98 7.61
CA LEU A 42 -18.12 4.31 6.32
C LEU A 42 -18.83 2.94 6.34
N GLN A 43 -19.93 2.81 5.60
CA GLN A 43 -20.67 1.55 5.51
C GLN A 43 -20.21 0.67 4.33
N THR A 44 -19.71 1.28 3.25
CA THR A 44 -19.29 0.62 2.02
C THR A 44 -17.83 0.92 1.70
N ILE A 45 -17.18 0.04 0.94
CA ILE A 45 -15.81 0.29 0.46
C ILE A 45 -15.85 1.44 -0.54
N VAL A 46 -14.96 2.42 -0.38
CA VAL A 46 -14.77 3.51 -1.34
C VAL A 46 -13.53 3.21 -2.17
N LEU A 47 -13.76 2.90 -3.45
CA LEU A 47 -12.74 2.77 -4.48
C LEU A 47 -12.88 3.97 -5.41
N PRO A 48 -11.87 4.85 -5.52
CA PRO A 48 -11.92 5.94 -6.47
C PRO A 48 -11.83 5.41 -7.90
N VAL A 49 -12.37 6.17 -8.85
CA VAL A 49 -12.23 5.85 -10.28
C VAL A 49 -10.74 5.87 -10.64
N PRO A 50 -10.17 4.76 -11.15
CA PRO A 50 -8.77 4.73 -11.55
C PRO A 50 -8.46 5.76 -12.63
N ASN A 51 -7.25 6.29 -12.61
CA ASN A 51 -6.67 7.01 -13.75
C ASN A 51 -5.48 6.20 -14.32
N GLU A 52 -4.85 6.71 -15.37
CA GLU A 52 -3.73 6.03 -16.05
C GLU A 52 -2.56 5.68 -15.12
N ARG A 53 -2.38 6.43 -14.03
CA ARG A 53 -1.25 6.31 -13.10
C ARG A 53 -1.59 5.53 -11.83
N THR A 54 -2.82 5.61 -11.34
CA THR A 54 -3.19 5.04 -10.04
C THR A 54 -4.65 4.63 -9.97
N LYS A 55 -4.90 3.54 -9.23
CA LYS A 55 -6.24 3.14 -8.77
C LYS A 55 -6.74 4.01 -7.60
N GLY A 56 -5.90 4.90 -7.09
CA GLY A 56 -6.17 5.82 -5.99
C GLY A 56 -6.17 5.15 -4.61
N ILE A 57 -6.58 5.93 -3.60
CA ILE A 57 -6.59 5.53 -2.19
C ILE A 57 -7.94 4.88 -1.86
N VAL A 58 -7.89 3.67 -1.32
CA VAL A 58 -9.06 2.92 -0.86
C VAL A 58 -9.38 3.30 0.58
N LEU A 59 -10.67 3.47 0.87
CA LEU A 59 -11.17 3.56 2.24
C LEU A 59 -12.05 2.33 2.50
N THR A 60 -11.77 1.59 3.56
CA THR A 60 -12.52 0.37 3.89
C THR A 60 -12.54 0.13 5.39
N ARG A 61 -13.51 -0.67 5.87
CA ARG A 61 -13.49 -1.18 7.24
C ARG A 61 -12.62 -2.43 7.32
N THR A 62 -11.84 -2.53 8.39
CA THR A 62 -11.13 -3.79 8.71
C THR A 62 -12.10 -4.77 9.36
N VAL A 63 -11.73 -6.06 9.40
CA VAL A 63 -12.48 -7.10 10.11
C VAL A 63 -12.60 -6.84 11.62
N PHE A 64 -11.72 -6.01 12.18
CA PHE A 64 -11.71 -5.63 13.59
C PHE A 64 -12.53 -4.37 13.89
N GLY A 65 -13.18 -3.80 12.87
CA GLY A 65 -14.03 -2.62 13.01
C GLY A 65 -13.27 -1.30 13.06
N ASN A 66 -12.04 -1.24 12.54
CA ASN A 66 -11.33 0.03 12.30
C ASN A 66 -11.63 0.56 10.89
N LEU A 67 -11.30 1.83 10.62
CA LEU A 67 -11.32 2.37 9.27
C LEU A 67 -9.90 2.46 8.71
N LEU A 68 -9.69 1.82 7.57
CA LEU A 68 -8.43 1.68 6.87
C LEU A 68 -8.35 2.64 5.69
N VAL A 69 -7.23 3.33 5.53
CA VAL A 69 -6.97 4.20 4.38
C VAL A 69 -5.60 3.91 3.79
N GLY A 70 -5.56 3.72 2.47
CA GLY A 70 -4.33 3.53 1.70
C GLY A 70 -4.58 2.71 0.43
N PRO A 71 -3.53 2.22 -0.22
CA PRO A 71 -2.13 2.48 0.07
C PRO A 71 -1.60 3.80 -0.54
N THR A 72 -0.40 4.21 -0.14
CA THR A 72 0.49 5.01 -1.01
C THR A 72 1.12 4.16 -2.12
N ALA A 73 1.83 4.80 -3.04
CA ALA A 73 2.60 4.13 -4.09
C ALA A 73 3.95 4.83 -4.26
N GLU A 74 4.96 4.31 -3.57
CA GLU A 74 6.32 4.86 -3.53
C GLU A 74 7.28 3.81 -4.09
N GLU A 75 8.12 4.18 -5.04
CA GLU A 75 9.21 3.32 -5.52
C GLU A 75 10.36 3.35 -4.51
N GLN A 76 10.96 2.19 -4.20
CA GLN A 76 12.16 2.12 -3.39
C GLN A 76 13.05 0.92 -3.78
N ASP A 77 14.35 1.00 -3.48
CA ASP A 77 15.30 -0.07 -3.78
C ASP A 77 15.42 -1.11 -2.65
N ASP A 78 15.18 -0.72 -1.40
CA ASP A 78 15.27 -1.64 -0.25
C ASP A 78 14.17 -2.71 -0.34
N ARG A 79 14.57 -3.98 -0.31
CA ARG A 79 13.69 -5.15 -0.40
C ARG A 79 13.29 -5.72 0.96
N ILE A 80 13.90 -5.23 2.04
CA ILE A 80 13.73 -5.74 3.41
C ILE A 80 12.93 -4.76 4.25
N HIS A 81 13.25 -3.47 4.19
CA HIS A 81 12.65 -2.47 5.08
C HIS A 81 11.57 -1.65 4.37
N ALA A 82 10.33 -1.78 4.85
CA ALA A 82 9.22 -0.90 4.50
C ALA A 82 9.11 0.23 5.53
N GLY A 83 9.95 1.26 5.41
CA GLY A 83 9.94 2.39 6.34
C GLY A 83 8.66 3.24 6.21
N LEU A 84 8.17 3.77 7.34
CA LEU A 84 7.07 4.73 7.36
C LEU A 84 7.59 6.15 7.15
N ASP A 85 6.98 6.87 6.23
CA ASP A 85 7.16 8.30 6.03
C ASP A 85 5.98 9.08 6.60
N GLY A 86 6.25 9.95 7.59
CA GLY A 86 5.24 10.76 8.27
C GLY A 86 4.52 11.75 7.36
N HIS A 87 5.19 12.29 6.35
CA HIS A 87 4.57 13.19 5.38
C HIS A 87 3.53 12.44 4.55
N MET A 88 3.91 11.27 4.03
CA MET A 88 3.01 10.41 3.25
C MET A 88 1.80 9.93 4.07
N LEU A 89 2.00 9.64 5.36
CA LEU A 89 0.89 9.29 6.26
C LEU A 89 -0.05 10.48 6.49
N ALA A 90 0.47 11.71 6.62
CA ALA A 90 -0.35 12.91 6.73
C ALA A 90 -1.18 13.15 5.47
N GLU A 91 -0.59 12.98 4.28
CA GLU A 91 -1.32 13.06 3.00
C GLU A 91 -2.46 12.02 2.91
N LEU A 92 -2.27 10.79 3.41
CA LEU A 92 -3.34 9.80 3.48
C LEU A 92 -4.49 10.26 4.38
N VAL A 93 -4.18 10.85 5.54
CA VAL A 93 -5.19 11.40 6.46
C VAL A 93 -5.94 12.55 5.79
N GLU A 94 -5.24 13.51 5.18
CA GLU A 94 -5.86 14.62 4.47
C GLU A 94 -6.75 14.15 3.32
N ALA A 95 -6.27 13.18 2.54
CA ALA A 95 -7.03 12.55 1.47
C ALA A 95 -8.30 11.85 1.99
N ALA A 96 -8.23 11.23 3.17
CA ALA A 96 -9.39 10.62 3.82
C ALA A 96 -10.39 11.68 4.27
N VAL A 97 -9.93 12.73 4.97
CA VAL A 97 -10.76 13.82 5.48
C VAL A 97 -11.44 14.57 4.34
N LYS A 98 -10.75 14.80 3.21
CA LYS A 98 -11.36 15.42 2.03
C LYS A 98 -12.56 14.63 1.48
N ARG A 99 -12.54 13.30 1.63
CA ARG A 99 -13.63 12.40 1.17
C ARG A 99 -14.70 12.20 2.23
N ILE A 100 -14.31 12.11 3.49
CA ILE A 100 -15.18 11.92 4.64
C ILE A 100 -14.78 12.96 5.71
N PRO A 101 -15.35 14.19 5.65
CA PRO A 101 -14.96 15.29 6.54
C PRO A 101 -15.08 14.97 8.04
N ALA A 102 -15.99 14.06 8.40
CA ALA A 102 -16.17 13.57 9.77
C ALA A 102 -14.97 12.77 10.32
N LEU A 103 -13.98 12.43 9.49
CA LEU A 103 -12.71 11.88 9.95
C LEU A 103 -11.77 12.93 10.55
N ALA A 104 -12.06 14.22 10.39
CA ALA A 104 -11.25 15.28 11.00
C ALA A 104 -11.20 15.09 12.52
N GLY A 105 -9.99 15.02 13.08
CA GLY A 105 -9.77 14.80 14.51
C GLY A 105 -9.98 13.37 15.00
N MET A 106 -10.32 12.41 14.13
CA MET A 106 -10.37 11.00 14.51
C MET A 106 -8.95 10.47 14.76
N PRO A 107 -8.70 9.76 15.88
CA PRO A 107 -7.38 9.22 16.17
C PRO A 107 -6.94 8.16 15.14
N VAL A 108 -5.68 8.23 14.71
CA VAL A 108 -5.00 7.13 14.03
C VAL A 108 -4.39 6.24 15.10
N THR A 109 -4.74 4.96 15.08
CA THR A 109 -4.35 3.97 16.10
C THR A 109 -3.23 3.05 15.65
N ALA A 110 -3.04 2.91 14.34
CA ALA A 110 -1.93 2.17 13.77
C ALA A 110 -1.57 2.70 12.38
N THR A 111 -0.33 2.46 11.99
CA THR A 111 0.21 2.71 10.66
C THR A 111 1.04 1.52 10.23
N TYR A 112 1.04 1.22 8.94
CA TYR A 112 1.80 0.10 8.41
C TYR A 112 2.27 0.40 7.00
N ALA A 113 3.34 -0.28 6.60
CA ALA A 113 3.87 -0.25 5.25
C ALA A 113 4.14 -1.68 4.79
N GLY A 114 4.02 -1.91 3.49
CA GLY A 114 4.37 -3.17 2.86
C GLY A 114 5.00 -2.93 1.49
N LEU A 115 5.83 -3.87 1.07
CA LEU A 115 6.50 -3.84 -0.22
C LEU A 115 5.82 -4.82 -1.18
N ARG A 116 5.46 -4.32 -2.36
CA ARG A 116 4.97 -5.14 -3.45
C ARG A 116 6.13 -5.51 -4.37
N PRO A 117 6.24 -6.78 -4.80
CA PRO A 117 7.22 -7.19 -5.80
C PRO A 117 6.77 -6.76 -7.20
N ALA A 118 6.68 -5.45 -7.43
CA ALA A 118 6.39 -4.92 -8.75
C ALA A 118 7.60 -5.18 -9.66
N SER A 119 7.38 -5.46 -10.94
CA SER A 119 8.47 -5.68 -11.89
C SER A 119 8.53 -4.62 -12.99
N ASP A 120 9.58 -4.68 -13.80
CA ASP A 120 9.72 -3.92 -15.04
C ASP A 120 8.68 -4.31 -16.11
N LYS A 121 8.05 -5.49 -15.97
CA LYS A 121 6.97 -5.95 -16.86
C LYS A 121 5.64 -5.31 -16.50
N LYS A 122 4.95 -4.76 -17.51
CA LYS A 122 3.71 -3.99 -17.33
C LYS A 122 2.57 -4.82 -16.74
N GLU A 123 2.56 -6.12 -17.04
CA GLU A 123 1.59 -7.09 -16.54
C GLU A 123 1.70 -7.31 -15.02
N TYR A 124 2.87 -7.00 -14.45
CA TYR A 124 3.24 -7.23 -13.06
C TYR A 124 3.66 -5.93 -12.34
N ARG A 125 3.20 -4.76 -12.82
CA ARG A 125 3.40 -3.45 -12.19
C ARG A 125 2.29 -3.06 -11.21
#